data_AF-W5W2Y4-F1
#
_entry.id   AF-W5W2Y4-F1
#
_cell.length_a   1.000
_cell.length_b   1.000
_cell.length_c   1.000
_cell.angle_alpha   90.00
_cell.angle_beta   90.00
_cell.angle_gamma   90.00
#
_symmetry.space_group_name_H-M   'P 1'
#
loop_
_entity.id
_entity.type
_entity.pdbx_description
1 polymer ?
#
loop_
_entity_poly.entity_id
_entity_poly.type
_entity_poly.pdbx_seq_one_letter_code
_entity_poly.pdbx_strand_id
1 'polypeptide(L)'
;MIVREGTLSGVIDFGELCAGDPATDLSAAWILLPAGTASRFSGTYEDADEATIARARGWAVLRALHLISIGRNGRLGLPGGKPTWEPAGQAALERALVVN
;
A
#
# COMPACT_ATOMS: atom_id res chain seq x y z
N MET A 1 -3.63 0.02 13.72
CA MET A 1 -4.70 -1.00 13.60
C MET A 1 -4.71 -1.86 14.85
N ILE A 2 -5.89 -2.26 15.33
CA ILE A 2 -6.08 -3.16 16.47
C ILE A 2 -6.67 -4.47 15.96
N VAL A 3 -6.09 -5.61 16.34
CA VAL A 3 -6.57 -6.95 15.98
C VAL A 3 -6.83 -7.74 17.26
N ARG A 4 -8.02 -8.35 17.39
CA ARG A 4 -8.37 -9.28 18.46
C ARG A 4 -8.85 -10.59 17.84
N GLU A 5 -8.28 -11.71 18.28
CA GLU A 5 -8.68 -13.05 17.81
C GLU A 5 -8.66 -13.18 16.27
N GLY A 6 -7.64 -12.59 15.63
CA GLY A 6 -7.51 -12.59 14.16
C GLY A 6 -8.48 -11.66 13.42
N THR A 7 -9.34 -10.92 14.13
CA THR A 7 -10.32 -10.00 13.56
C THR A 7 -9.92 -8.55 13.77
N LEU A 8 -10.08 -7.71 12.73
CA LEU A 8 -9.90 -6.27 12.82
C LEU A 8 -10.91 -5.68 13.81
N SER A 9 -10.43 -5.02 14.87
CA SER A 9 -11.28 -4.43 15.92
C SER A 9 -11.16 -2.91 16.04
N GLY A 10 -10.24 -2.28 15.31
CA GLY A 10 -10.10 -0.83 15.33
C GLY A 10 -9.07 -0.29 14.33
N VAL A 11 -9.37 0.89 13.79
CA VAL A 11 -8.48 1.69 12.94
C VAL A 11 -8.14 2.97 13.69
N ILE A 12 -6.89 3.42 13.58
CA ILE A 12 -6.35 4.62 14.24
C ILE A 12 -5.53 5.39 13.21
N ASP A 13 -4.96 6.54 13.61
CA ASP A 13 -4.07 7.35 12.78
C ASP A 13 -4.77 8.02 11.59
N PHE A 14 -5.86 8.74 11.88
CA PHE A 14 -6.64 9.51 10.90
C PHE A 14 -6.08 10.94 10.68
N GLY A 15 -4.81 11.19 11.03
CA GLY A 15 -4.21 12.54 10.95
C GLY A 15 -4.10 13.09 9.53
N GLU A 16 -3.98 12.20 8.54
CA GLU A 16 -3.90 12.52 7.11
C GLU A 16 -5.25 12.31 6.38
N LEU A 17 -6.34 12.06 7.11
CA LEU A 17 -7.66 11.85 6.50
C LEU A 17 -8.12 13.15 5.81
N CYS A 18 -8.46 13.04 4.54
CA CYS A 18 -9.03 14.14 3.77
C CYS A 18 -10.02 13.63 2.72
N ALA A 19 -10.79 14.53 2.12
CA ALA A 19 -11.54 14.21 0.92
C ALA A 19 -10.55 14.05 -0.25
N GLY A 20 -10.57 12.89 -0.90
CA GLY A 20 -9.60 12.55 -1.96
C GLY A 20 -10.10 11.42 -2.85
N ASP A 21 -9.24 10.97 -3.76
CA ASP A 21 -9.51 9.83 -4.64
C ASP A 21 -9.48 8.51 -3.83
N PRO A 22 -10.56 7.72 -3.77
CA PRO A 22 -10.59 6.44 -3.03
C PRO A 22 -9.49 5.46 -3.44
N ALA A 23 -8.94 5.60 -4.65
CA ALA A 23 -7.82 4.82 -5.13
C ALA A 23 -6.59 4.89 -4.20
N THR A 24 -6.41 5.98 -3.43
CA THR A 24 -5.30 6.09 -2.47
C THR A 24 -5.39 5.03 -1.39
N ASP A 25 -6.58 4.80 -0.84
CA ASP A 25 -6.81 3.83 0.22
C ASP A 25 -6.82 2.39 -0.33
N LEU A 26 -7.41 2.21 -1.51
CA LEU A 26 -7.46 0.90 -2.18
C LEU A 26 -6.06 0.40 -2.61
N SER A 27 -5.07 1.29 -2.72
CA SER A 27 -3.68 0.90 -2.99
C SER A 27 -3.09 -0.03 -1.92
N ALA A 28 -3.67 -0.06 -0.71
CA ALA A 28 -3.32 -0.98 0.37
C ALA A 28 -3.34 -2.45 -0.07
N ALA A 29 -4.14 -2.80 -1.06
CA ALA A 29 -4.24 -4.14 -1.64
C ALA A 29 -2.89 -4.70 -2.12
N TRP A 30 -1.98 -3.84 -2.59
CA TRP A 30 -0.65 -4.24 -3.05
C TRP A 30 0.46 -3.86 -2.04
N ILE A 31 0.25 -2.81 -1.25
CA ILE A 31 1.26 -2.34 -0.29
C ILE A 31 1.33 -3.27 0.93
N LEU A 32 0.18 -3.68 1.47
CA LEU A 32 0.11 -4.34 2.78
C LEU A 32 -0.28 -5.83 2.68
N LEU A 33 -1.15 -6.19 1.74
CA LEU A 33 -1.71 -7.54 1.69
C LEU A 33 -0.80 -8.52 0.91
N PRO A 34 -0.95 -9.84 1.16
CA PRO A 34 -0.23 -10.86 0.41
C PRO A 34 -0.51 -10.81 -1.11
N ALA A 35 0.40 -11.36 -1.91
CA ALA A 35 0.17 -11.50 -3.35
C ALA A 35 -1.12 -12.32 -3.62
N GLY A 36 -1.85 -11.97 -4.67
CA GLY A 36 -3.08 -12.65 -5.06
C GLY A 36 -4.35 -12.20 -4.32
N THR A 37 -4.27 -11.34 -3.30
CA THR A 37 -5.47 -10.89 -2.56
C THR A 37 -6.16 -9.68 -3.18
N ALA A 38 -5.52 -8.98 -4.12
CA ALA A 38 -6.00 -7.69 -4.64
C ALA A 38 -7.40 -7.78 -5.26
N SER A 39 -7.67 -8.82 -6.08
CA SER A 39 -8.97 -9.02 -6.71
C SER A 39 -10.08 -9.28 -5.70
N ARG A 40 -9.81 -10.10 -4.66
CA ARG A 40 -10.78 -10.33 -3.58
C ARG A 40 -11.04 -9.05 -2.79
N PHE A 41 -10.00 -8.28 -2.52
CA PHE A 41 -10.11 -7.02 -1.78
C PHE A 41 -10.92 -5.97 -2.57
N SER A 42 -10.60 -5.74 -3.85
CA SER A 42 -11.34 -4.80 -4.69
C SER A 42 -12.78 -5.26 -4.92
N GLY A 43 -13.01 -6.57 -5.10
CA GLY A 43 -14.35 -7.13 -5.29
C GLY A 43 -15.26 -7.06 -4.07
N THR A 44 -14.71 -6.82 -2.87
CA THR A 44 -15.52 -6.54 -1.66
C THR A 44 -15.87 -5.07 -1.49
N TYR A 45 -15.27 -4.17 -2.27
CA TYR A 45 -15.55 -2.74 -2.24
C TYR A 45 -16.61 -2.40 -3.30
N GLU A 46 -17.77 -1.89 -2.86
CA GLU A 46 -18.98 -1.77 -3.70
C GLU A 46 -18.74 -0.96 -4.99
N ASP A 47 -17.96 0.12 -4.92
CA ASP A 47 -17.78 1.08 -6.02
C ASP A 47 -16.36 1.09 -6.64
N ALA A 48 -15.64 -0.04 -6.63
CA ALA A 48 -14.30 -0.12 -7.21
C ALA A 48 -14.35 -0.51 -8.70
N ASP A 49 -14.63 0.47 -9.57
CA ASP A 49 -14.57 0.26 -11.01
C ASP A 49 -13.13 0.00 -11.52
N GLU A 50 -13.00 -0.49 -12.76
CA GLU A 50 -11.70 -0.81 -13.36
C GLU A 50 -10.74 0.39 -13.37
N ALA A 51 -11.27 1.60 -13.60
CA ALA A 51 -10.49 2.82 -13.58
C ALA A 51 -9.93 3.11 -12.18
N THR A 52 -10.72 2.92 -11.14
CA THR A 52 -10.32 3.11 -9.74
C THR A 52 -9.30 2.07 -9.32
N ILE A 53 -9.47 0.81 -9.74
CA ILE A 53 -8.48 -0.25 -9.52
C ILE A 53 -7.16 0.08 -10.21
N ALA A 54 -7.20 0.58 -11.45
CA ALA A 54 -6.01 0.99 -12.19
C ALA A 54 -5.28 2.15 -11.49
N ARG A 55 -6.00 3.17 -11.02
CA ARG A 55 -5.43 4.27 -10.23
C ARG A 55 -4.84 3.76 -8.92
N ALA A 56 -5.52 2.86 -8.22
CA ALA A 56 -5.07 2.30 -6.95
C ALA A 56 -3.76 1.52 -7.10
N ARG A 57 -3.63 0.77 -8.21
CA ARG A 57 -2.40 0.10 -8.60
C ARG A 57 -1.28 1.09 -8.90
N GLY A 58 -1.58 2.19 -9.58
CA GLY A 58 -0.64 3.30 -9.79
C GLY A 58 -0.16 3.94 -8.48
N TRP A 59 -1.07 4.19 -7.54
CA TRP A 59 -0.73 4.66 -6.19
C TRP A 59 0.18 3.69 -5.44
N ALA A 60 -0.03 2.39 -5.58
CA ALA A 60 0.85 1.38 -4.98
C ALA A 60 2.28 1.45 -5.54
N VAL A 61 2.45 1.63 -6.86
CA VAL A 61 3.77 1.84 -7.48
C VAL A 61 4.44 3.10 -6.91
N LEU A 62 3.72 4.23 -6.83
CA LEU A 62 4.27 5.46 -6.27
C LEU A 62 4.72 5.28 -4.81
N ARG A 63 3.92 4.62 -3.98
CA ARG A 63 4.26 4.34 -2.58
C ARG A 63 5.45 3.39 -2.47
N ALA A 64 5.52 2.37 -3.31
CA ALA A 64 6.66 1.46 -3.37
C ALA A 64 7.98 2.21 -3.67
N LEU A 65 7.97 3.13 -4.64
CA LEU A 65 9.13 3.96 -4.96
C LEU A 65 9.54 4.88 -3.80
N HIS A 66 8.57 5.45 -3.06
CA HIS A 66 8.87 6.21 -1.84
C HIS A 66 9.52 5.34 -0.77
N LEU A 67 9.00 4.13 -0.52
CA LEU A 67 9.58 3.20 0.46
C LEU A 67 11.02 2.81 0.08
N ILE A 68 11.27 2.52 -1.20
CA ILE A 68 12.61 2.24 -1.74
C ILE A 68 13.54 3.44 -1.54
N SER A 69 13.09 4.66 -1.85
CA SER A 69 13.88 5.89 -1.67
C SER A 69 14.28 6.10 -0.19
N ILE A 70 13.31 5.95 0.73
CA ILE A 70 13.56 6.07 2.17
C ILE A 70 14.51 4.97 2.67
N GLY A 71 14.36 3.75 2.14
CA GLY A 71 15.24 2.63 2.40
C GLY A 71 16.68 2.88 1.96
N ARG A 72 16.85 3.35 0.73
CA ARG A 72 18.14 3.75 0.16
C ARG A 72 18.80 4.86 0.99
N ASN A 73 18.04 5.87 1.41
CA ASN A 73 18.55 6.92 2.29
C ASN A 73 19.05 6.31 3.62
N GLY A 74 18.32 5.33 4.16
CA GLY A 74 18.74 4.59 5.36
C GLY A 74 20.07 3.87 5.17
N ARG A 75 20.24 3.16 4.05
CA ARG A 75 21.49 2.47 3.70
C ARG A 75 22.67 3.42 3.49
N LEU A 76 22.40 4.64 3.02
CA LEU A 76 23.41 5.68 2.79
C LEU A 76 23.67 6.55 4.04
N GLY A 77 22.99 6.31 5.17
CA GLY A 77 23.14 7.11 6.38
C GLY A 77 22.59 8.54 6.26
N LEU A 78 21.68 8.79 5.32
CA LEU A 78 21.09 10.11 5.10
C LEU A 78 19.94 10.40 6.08
N PRO A 79 19.70 11.67 6.44
CA PRO A 79 18.62 12.05 7.36
C PRO A 79 17.25 11.52 6.91
N GLY A 80 16.47 11.03 7.87
CA GLY A 80 15.12 10.48 7.63
C GLY A 80 15.08 9.07 7.02
N GLY A 81 16.24 8.48 6.68
CA GLY A 81 16.33 7.15 6.11
C GLY A 81 15.91 6.02 7.07
N LYS A 82 15.33 4.95 6.52
CA LYS A 82 14.89 3.75 7.27
C LYS A 82 15.30 2.48 6.51
N PRO A 83 16.43 1.82 6.84
CA PRO A 83 16.97 0.71 6.04
C PRO A 83 15.99 -0.45 5.79
N THR A 84 15.07 -0.69 6.72
CA THR A 84 14.07 -1.77 6.63
C THR A 84 12.94 -1.48 5.63
N TRP A 85 12.89 -0.29 5.04
CA TRP A 85 11.80 0.11 4.14
C TRP A 85 12.07 -0.27 2.68
N GLU A 86 13.35 -0.43 2.29
CA GLU A 86 13.71 -0.83 0.91
C GLU A 86 13.09 -2.18 0.53
N PRO A 87 13.20 -3.24 1.36
CA PRO A 87 12.59 -4.53 1.04
C PRO A 87 11.06 -4.48 0.99
N ALA A 88 10.42 -3.66 1.84
CA ALA A 88 8.98 -3.49 1.83
C ALA A 88 8.49 -2.80 0.55
N GLY A 89 9.23 -1.77 0.09
CA GLY A 89 8.96 -1.11 -1.18
C GLY A 89 9.13 -2.05 -2.38
N GLN A 90 10.19 -2.86 -2.39
CA GLN A 90 10.41 -3.86 -3.44
C GLN A 90 9.27 -4.89 -3.50
N ALA A 91 8.84 -5.42 -2.36
CA ALA A 91 7.73 -6.38 -2.30
C ALA A 91 6.40 -5.76 -2.78
N ALA A 92 6.13 -4.50 -2.42
CA ALA A 92 4.95 -3.78 -2.90
C ALA A 92 5.00 -3.53 -4.41
N LEU A 93 6.18 -3.17 -4.95
CA LEU A 93 6.38 -2.98 -6.38
C LEU A 93 6.16 -4.28 -7.15
N GLU A 94 6.71 -5.39 -6.67
CA GLU A 94 6.52 -6.71 -7.29
C GLU A 94 5.03 -7.08 -7.34
N ARG A 95 4.31 -6.95 -6.23
CA ARG A 95 2.85 -7.20 -6.20
C ARG A 95 2.10 -6.28 -7.17
N ALA A 96 2.49 -5.01 -7.26
CA ALA A 96 1.87 -4.05 -8.15
C ALA A 96 2.24 -4.27 -9.63
N LEU A 97 3.32 -4.96 -9.96
CA LEU A 97 3.74 -5.22 -11.35
C LEU A 97 3.28 -6.58 -11.87
N VAL A 98 3.04 -7.56 -11.01
CA VAL A 98 2.47 -8.85 -11.43
C VAL A 98 1.08 -8.61 -12.04
N VAL A 99 0.95 -8.88 -13.33
CA VAL A 99 -0.34 -8.91 -14.02
C VAL A 99 -0.98 -10.25 -13.68
N ASN A 100 -2.10 -10.21 -12.95
CA ASN A 100 -3.02 -11.35 -12.88
C ASN A 100 -3.94 -11.29 -14.10
#